data_AF-A0A2N5K1L2-F1
#
_entry.id   AF-A0A2N5K1L2-F1
#
_cell.length_a   1.000
_cell.length_b   1.000
_cell.length_c   1.000
_cell.angle_alpha   90.00
_cell.angle_beta   90.00
_cell.angle_gamma   90.00
#
_symmetry.space_group_name_H-M   'P 1'
#
loop_
_entity.id
_entity.type
_entity.pdbx_description
1 polymer ?
#
loop_
_entity_poly.entity_id
_entity_poly.type
_entity_poly.pdbx_seq_one_letter_code
_entity_poly.pdbx_strand_id
1 'polypeptide(L)'
;MAASNYDKFRALLAEMFMFDQADLDFGIYRIMNAKRDEILRFLDKDLLPQVRETLGTLESGERVQIKAELDKVVEATKLAGIDPEQSPRVRELQTQYDATADVGAIEKEVFSELANFFRRYYREGDFLSLRRYKKDVYALPYEGEEVKLHWANADQYYIKSSEYFRDYTFKLPDERRVHFKLVAADTEQNNNKSAADKERRFILCDDEPLREENGELVICFEYRADPEKRKREKLNADAADRILSTAGYDAWTGALGTRVPTASNPKRTLLDKHLN
;
A
#
# COMPACT_ATOMS: atom_id res chain seq x y z
N MET A 1 1.85 0.10 -24.29
CA MET A 1 1.05 1.33 -24.09
C MET A 1 1.58 2.03 -22.85
N ALA A 2 1.74 3.35 -22.87
CA ALA A 2 2.20 4.09 -21.69
C ALA A 2 1.15 3.98 -20.57
N ALA A 3 1.59 3.70 -19.35
CA ALA A 3 0.71 3.65 -18.18
C ALA A 3 0.07 5.02 -17.94
N SER A 4 -1.25 5.04 -17.68
CA SER A 4 -1.98 6.26 -17.37
C SER A 4 -1.50 6.87 -16.04
N ASN A 5 -1.83 8.14 -15.78
CA ASN A 5 -1.51 8.76 -14.48
C ASN A 5 -2.21 8.03 -13.33
N TYR A 6 -3.41 7.52 -13.58
CA TYR A 6 -4.11 6.64 -12.65
C TYR A 6 -3.33 5.35 -12.36
N ASP A 7 -2.85 4.66 -13.39
CA ASP A 7 -2.09 3.41 -13.21
C ASP A 7 -0.81 3.64 -12.39
N LYS A 8 -0.13 4.77 -12.61
CA LYS A 8 1.06 5.16 -11.83
C LYS A 8 0.70 5.44 -10.38
N PHE A 9 -0.41 6.11 -10.13
CA PHE A 9 -0.89 6.41 -8.78
C PHE A 9 -1.34 5.13 -8.05
N ARG A 10 -2.10 4.27 -8.73
CA ARG A 10 -2.51 2.95 -8.23
C ARG A 10 -1.31 2.08 -7.86
N ALA A 11 -0.30 2.01 -8.73
CA ALA A 11 0.93 1.26 -8.45
C ALA A 11 1.66 1.80 -7.21
N LEU A 12 1.73 3.13 -7.07
CA LEU A 12 2.32 3.77 -5.89
C LEU A 12 1.53 3.44 -4.61
N LEU A 13 0.20 3.50 -4.65
CA LEU A 13 -0.62 3.12 -3.49
C LEU A 13 -0.43 1.64 -3.13
N ALA A 14 -0.36 0.75 -4.13
CA ALA A 14 -0.11 -0.67 -3.90
C ALA A 14 1.27 -0.93 -3.24
N GLU A 15 2.31 -0.18 -3.63
CA GLU A 15 3.62 -0.19 -2.99
C GLU A 15 3.56 0.36 -1.56
N MET A 16 2.83 1.45 -1.34
CA MET A 16 2.66 2.05 -0.01
C MET A 16 1.93 1.15 0.98
N PHE A 17 0.92 0.41 0.50
CA PHE A 17 0.24 -0.62 1.29
C PHE A 17 1.03 -1.93 1.37
N MET A 18 2.25 -1.97 0.79
CA MET A 18 3.16 -3.10 0.82
C MET A 18 2.51 -4.40 0.33
N PHE A 19 1.65 -4.32 -0.70
CA PHE A 19 0.99 -5.50 -1.26
C PHE A 19 1.94 -6.47 -1.96
N ASP A 20 3.09 -5.98 -2.39
CA ASP A 20 4.21 -6.79 -2.86
C ASP A 20 4.93 -7.53 -1.72
N GLN A 21 4.83 -7.05 -0.48
CA GLN A 21 5.38 -7.69 0.71
C GLN A 21 4.35 -8.57 1.45
N ALA A 22 3.61 -9.38 0.68
CA ALA A 22 2.59 -10.32 1.17
C ALA A 22 3.09 -11.35 2.22
N ASP A 23 4.41 -11.41 2.42
CA ASP A 23 5.09 -12.27 3.38
C ASP A 23 5.10 -11.68 4.81
N LEU A 24 4.70 -10.41 5.00
CA LEU A 24 4.50 -9.80 6.32
C LEU A 24 3.13 -10.16 6.87
N ASP A 25 3.05 -11.07 7.85
CA ASP A 25 1.79 -11.43 8.53
C ASP A 25 1.88 -11.33 10.06
N PHE A 26 2.52 -10.27 10.52
CA PHE A 26 2.60 -9.92 11.94
C PHE A 26 2.03 -8.51 12.16
N GLY A 27 1.39 -8.29 13.32
CA GLY A 27 0.87 -6.96 13.69
C GLY A 27 -0.13 -6.38 12.68
N ILE A 28 0.06 -5.10 12.30
CA ILE A 28 -0.85 -4.39 11.38
C ILE A 28 -0.91 -5.02 9.98
N TYR A 29 0.14 -5.71 9.55
CA TYR A 29 0.19 -6.35 8.24
C TYR A 29 -0.84 -7.46 8.08
N ARG A 30 -1.21 -8.14 9.18
CA ARG A 30 -2.31 -9.11 9.18
C ARG A 30 -3.66 -8.46 8.85
N ILE A 31 -3.91 -7.26 9.39
CA ILE A 31 -5.12 -6.49 9.09
C ILE A 31 -5.11 -6.06 7.63
N MET A 32 -3.96 -5.56 7.15
CA MET A 32 -3.78 -5.16 5.75
C MET A 32 -3.98 -6.34 4.79
N ASN A 33 -3.46 -7.51 5.11
CA ASN A 33 -3.64 -8.74 4.33
C ASN A 33 -5.11 -9.21 4.35
N ALA A 34 -5.76 -9.22 5.52
CA ALA A 34 -7.16 -9.61 5.63
C ALA A 34 -8.11 -8.67 4.86
N LYS A 35 -7.71 -7.40 4.69
CA LYS A 35 -8.43 -6.38 3.94
C LYS A 35 -7.91 -6.18 2.52
N ARG A 36 -6.92 -6.96 2.08
CA ARG A 36 -6.24 -6.78 0.80
C ARG A 36 -7.21 -6.80 -0.37
N ASP A 37 -8.11 -7.78 -0.42
CA ASP A 37 -9.09 -7.90 -1.49
C ASP A 37 -10.06 -6.71 -1.52
N GLU A 38 -10.42 -6.17 -0.34
CA GLU A 38 -11.28 -4.99 -0.22
C GLU A 38 -10.57 -3.73 -0.71
N ILE A 39 -9.30 -3.54 -0.34
CA ILE A 39 -8.50 -2.40 -0.78
C ILE A 39 -8.18 -2.49 -2.28
N LEU A 40 -7.83 -3.68 -2.79
CA LEU A 40 -7.62 -3.89 -4.22
C LEU A 40 -8.89 -3.64 -5.01
N ARG A 41 -10.06 -4.12 -4.54
CA ARG A 41 -11.34 -3.78 -5.16
C ARG A 41 -11.55 -2.26 -5.20
N PHE A 42 -11.26 -1.57 -4.10
CA PHE A 42 -11.38 -0.11 -4.05
C PHE A 42 -10.48 0.57 -5.09
N LEU A 43 -9.19 0.20 -5.14
CA LEU A 43 -8.22 0.76 -6.09
C LEU A 43 -8.48 0.36 -7.54
N ASP A 44 -9.15 -0.76 -7.79
CA ASP A 44 -9.34 -1.27 -9.16
C ASP A 44 -10.68 -0.87 -9.75
N LYS A 45 -11.71 -0.77 -8.90
CA LYS A 45 -13.10 -0.64 -9.33
C LYS A 45 -13.82 0.57 -8.77
N ASP A 46 -13.47 1.05 -7.58
CA ASP A 46 -14.29 2.04 -6.88
C ASP A 46 -13.70 3.47 -6.98
N LEU A 47 -12.37 3.60 -6.89
CA LEU A 47 -11.70 4.91 -6.82
C LEU A 47 -11.88 5.75 -8.09
N LEU A 48 -11.57 5.20 -9.27
CA LEU A 48 -11.65 5.96 -10.52
C LEU A 48 -13.09 6.43 -10.85
N PRO A 49 -14.14 5.59 -10.72
CA PRO A 49 -15.51 6.06 -10.89
C PRO A 49 -15.90 7.17 -9.92
N GLN A 50 -15.53 7.08 -8.63
CA GLN A 50 -15.84 8.13 -7.64
C GLN A 50 -15.18 9.47 -7.97
N VAL A 51 -13.92 9.44 -8.44
CA VAL A 51 -13.22 10.65 -8.89
C VAL A 51 -13.93 11.24 -10.11
N ARG A 52 -14.32 10.41 -11.08
CA ARG A 52 -15.06 10.86 -12.27
C ARG A 52 -16.42 11.43 -11.95
N GLU A 53 -17.17 10.81 -11.05
CA GLU A 53 -18.46 11.30 -10.59
C GLU A 53 -18.31 12.67 -9.94
N THR A 54 -17.34 12.82 -9.03
CA THR A 54 -17.05 14.09 -8.37
C THR A 54 -16.63 15.17 -9.38
N LEU A 55 -15.68 14.86 -10.28
CA LEU A 55 -15.21 15.83 -11.28
C LEU A 55 -16.29 16.14 -12.33
N GLY A 56 -17.19 15.19 -12.62
CA GLY A 56 -18.34 15.40 -13.50
C GLY A 56 -19.30 16.47 -12.98
N THR A 57 -19.37 16.70 -11.67
CA THR A 57 -20.14 17.83 -11.12
C THR A 57 -19.58 19.21 -11.50
N LEU A 58 -18.31 19.27 -11.90
CA LEU A 58 -17.65 20.47 -12.40
C LEU A 58 -17.86 20.67 -13.91
N GLU A 59 -18.34 19.64 -14.62
CA GLU A 59 -18.59 19.71 -16.05
C GLU A 59 -19.87 20.52 -16.29
N SER A 60 -19.73 21.80 -16.62
CA SER A 60 -20.81 22.51 -17.27
C SER A 60 -20.97 21.90 -18.67
N GLY A 61 -22.18 21.45 -19.04
CA GLY A 61 -22.46 20.89 -20.37
C GLY A 61 -22.13 21.84 -21.54
N GLU A 62 -21.71 23.07 -21.22
CA GLU A 62 -21.16 24.11 -22.08
C GLU A 62 -19.91 23.64 -22.86
N ARG A 63 -18.96 22.93 -22.25
CA ARG A 63 -17.77 22.43 -22.98
C ARG A 63 -18.15 21.48 -24.11
N VAL A 64 -19.11 20.60 -23.84
CA VAL A 64 -19.62 19.61 -24.81
C VAL A 64 -20.35 20.32 -25.96
N GLN A 65 -21.13 21.35 -25.65
CA GLN A 65 -21.83 22.16 -26.64
C GLN A 65 -20.85 22.96 -27.52
N ILE A 66 -19.89 23.66 -26.91
CA ILE A 66 -18.86 24.42 -27.62
C ILE A 66 -18.04 23.49 -28.52
N LYS A 67 -17.70 22.28 -28.05
CA LYS A 67 -16.99 21.29 -28.87
C LYS A 67 -17.81 20.84 -30.08
N ALA A 68 -19.09 20.55 -29.88
CA ALA A 68 -19.97 20.13 -30.97
C ALA A 68 -20.17 21.26 -32.01
N GLU A 69 -20.19 22.52 -31.59
CA GLU A 69 -20.23 23.66 -32.50
C GLU A 69 -18.89 23.88 -33.22
N LEU A 70 -17.77 23.78 -32.48
CA LEU A 70 -16.41 23.85 -33.04
C LEU A 70 -16.22 22.80 -34.15
N ASP A 71 -16.55 21.53 -33.90
CA ASP A 71 -16.40 20.44 -34.86
C ASP A 71 -17.23 20.69 -36.13
N LYS A 72 -18.46 21.17 -36.00
CA LYS A 72 -19.32 21.54 -37.14
C LYS A 72 -18.72 22.68 -37.96
N VAL A 73 -18.23 23.72 -37.30
CA VAL A 73 -17.64 24.89 -37.97
C VAL A 73 -16.33 24.50 -38.65
N VAL A 74 -15.50 23.68 -38.01
CA VAL A 74 -14.25 23.17 -38.61
C VAL A 74 -14.54 22.37 -39.87
N GLU A 75 -15.49 21.44 -39.84
CA GLU A 75 -15.88 20.65 -41.02
C GLU A 75 -16.47 21.53 -42.14
N ALA A 76 -17.34 22.49 -41.81
CA ALA A 76 -17.87 23.44 -42.79
C ALA A 76 -16.78 24.31 -43.42
N THR A 77 -15.76 24.71 -42.65
CA THR A 77 -14.64 25.54 -43.13
C THR A 77 -13.73 24.74 -44.08
N LYS A 78 -13.44 23.47 -43.74
CA LYS A 78 -12.71 22.55 -44.63
C LYS A 78 -13.46 22.31 -45.95
N LEU A 79 -14.78 22.08 -45.89
CA LEU A 79 -15.62 21.89 -47.07
C LEU A 79 -15.65 23.13 -47.98
N ALA A 80 -15.50 24.32 -47.41
CA ALA A 80 -15.39 25.57 -48.14
C ALA A 80 -13.98 25.84 -48.72
N GLY A 81 -13.01 24.94 -48.51
CA GLY A 81 -11.62 25.09 -48.97
C GLY A 81 -10.82 26.16 -48.21
N ILE A 82 -11.33 26.60 -47.06
CA ILE A 82 -10.67 27.56 -46.18
C ILE A 82 -9.92 26.77 -45.10
N ASP A 83 -8.69 27.18 -44.80
CA ASP A 83 -7.93 26.61 -43.69
C ASP A 83 -8.63 26.94 -42.36
N PRO A 84 -9.00 25.93 -41.53
CA PRO A 84 -9.65 26.13 -40.24
C PRO A 84 -8.92 27.11 -39.33
N GLU A 85 -7.59 27.19 -39.40
CA GLU A 85 -6.81 28.12 -38.56
C GLU A 85 -6.96 29.58 -38.98
N GLN A 86 -7.45 29.86 -40.19
CA GLN A 86 -7.66 31.23 -40.69
C GLN A 86 -9.08 31.74 -40.42
N SER A 87 -10.01 30.87 -39.99
CA SER A 87 -11.39 31.26 -39.69
C SER A 87 -11.50 31.96 -38.34
N PRO A 88 -11.99 33.22 -38.28
CA PRO A 88 -12.19 33.94 -37.01
C PRO A 88 -13.12 33.19 -36.06
N ARG A 89 -14.16 32.54 -36.60
CA ARG A 89 -15.15 31.80 -35.81
C ARG A 89 -14.57 30.52 -35.21
N VAL A 90 -13.66 29.84 -35.91
CA VAL A 90 -12.94 28.68 -35.35
C VAL A 90 -12.03 29.13 -34.21
N ARG A 91 -11.32 30.25 -34.37
CA ARG A 91 -10.45 30.79 -33.30
C ARG A 91 -11.24 31.22 -32.06
N GLU A 92 -12.39 31.88 -32.24
CA GLU A 92 -13.26 32.27 -31.13
C GLU A 92 -13.80 31.06 -30.37
N LEU A 93 -14.35 30.07 -31.07
CA LEU A 93 -14.85 28.84 -30.46
C LEU A 93 -13.73 28.02 -29.81
N GLN A 94 -12.54 28.00 -30.40
CA GLN A 94 -11.36 27.35 -29.82
C GLN A 94 -10.96 28.04 -28.51
N THR A 95 -10.94 29.38 -28.48
CA THR A 95 -10.63 30.15 -27.28
C THR A 95 -11.66 29.89 -26.17
N GLN A 96 -12.95 29.81 -26.50
CA GLN A 96 -14.01 29.47 -25.54
C GLN A 96 -13.89 28.03 -25.05
N TYR A 97 -13.55 27.09 -25.93
CA TYR A 97 -13.34 25.69 -25.59
C TYR A 97 -12.15 25.53 -24.62
N ASP A 98 -11.05 26.22 -24.90
CA ASP A 98 -9.84 26.19 -24.08
C ASP A 98 -10.04 26.92 -22.73
N ALA A 99 -10.91 27.93 -22.68
CA ALA A 99 -11.27 28.63 -21.45
C ALA A 99 -12.21 27.82 -20.54
N THR A 100 -12.90 26.82 -21.09
CA THR A 100 -13.76 25.94 -20.28
C THR A 100 -12.90 24.92 -19.52
N ALA A 101 -13.35 24.38 -18.39
CA ALA A 101 -12.61 23.38 -17.63
C ALA A 101 -12.62 22.01 -18.33
N ASP A 102 -11.45 21.39 -18.54
CA ASP A 102 -11.35 20.04 -19.11
C ASP A 102 -11.30 19.00 -17.99
N VAL A 103 -12.43 18.33 -17.74
CA VAL A 103 -12.52 17.30 -16.69
C VAL A 103 -11.51 16.17 -16.90
N GLY A 104 -11.23 15.79 -18.14
CA GLY A 104 -10.23 14.75 -18.45
C GLY A 104 -8.79 15.21 -18.22
N ALA A 105 -8.50 16.50 -18.41
CA ALA A 105 -7.20 17.06 -18.05
C ALA A 105 -7.06 17.19 -16.52
N ILE A 106 -8.11 17.67 -15.84
CA ILE A 106 -8.15 17.79 -14.38
C ILE A 106 -7.98 16.43 -13.72
N GLU A 107 -8.65 15.37 -14.21
CA GLU A 107 -8.46 13.99 -13.72
C GLU A 107 -6.98 13.59 -13.78
N LYS A 108 -6.32 13.83 -14.93
CA LYS A 108 -4.90 13.49 -15.12
C LYS A 108 -3.99 14.32 -14.22
N GLU A 109 -4.30 15.59 -14.01
CA GLU A 109 -3.55 16.50 -13.16
C GLU A 109 -3.66 16.10 -11.69
N VAL A 110 -4.88 15.84 -11.20
CA VAL A 110 -5.13 15.36 -9.83
C VAL A 110 -4.34 14.10 -9.52
N PHE A 111 -4.40 13.07 -10.39
CA PHE A 111 -3.61 11.85 -10.16
C PHE A 111 -2.09 12.09 -10.25
N SER A 112 -1.66 13.03 -11.09
CA SER A 112 -0.24 13.42 -11.16
C SER A 112 0.22 14.09 -9.86
N GLU A 113 -0.54 15.05 -9.35
CA GLU A 113 -0.26 15.76 -8.11
C GLU A 113 -0.28 14.83 -6.90
N LEU A 114 -1.28 13.95 -6.80
CA LEU A 114 -1.33 12.92 -5.76
C LEU A 114 -0.10 12.01 -5.82
N ALA A 115 0.25 11.48 -7.00
CA ALA A 115 1.42 10.64 -7.15
C ALA A 115 2.72 11.38 -6.79
N ASN A 116 2.85 12.65 -7.15
CA ASN A 116 4.00 13.49 -6.83
C ASN A 116 4.10 13.75 -5.32
N PHE A 117 2.97 14.09 -4.68
CA PHE A 117 2.87 14.28 -3.24
C PHE A 117 3.34 13.02 -2.51
N PHE A 118 2.70 11.88 -2.78
CA PHE A 118 3.04 10.64 -2.10
C PHE A 118 4.49 10.22 -2.36
N ARG A 119 5.03 10.33 -3.58
CA ARG A 119 6.45 10.03 -3.85
C ARG A 119 7.44 10.96 -3.15
N ARG A 120 7.03 12.18 -2.82
CA ARG A 120 7.87 13.15 -2.11
C ARG A 120 8.01 12.75 -0.65
N TYR A 121 6.95 12.23 -0.05
CA TYR A 121 6.94 11.89 1.37
C TYR A 121 7.18 10.41 1.64
N TYR A 122 6.78 9.51 0.74
CA TYR A 122 6.93 8.08 0.93
C TYR A 122 8.31 7.57 0.54
N ARG A 123 8.95 6.81 1.42
CA ARG A 123 10.17 6.07 1.16
C ARG A 123 10.27 4.83 2.05
N GLU A 124 10.45 3.66 1.42
CA GLU A 124 10.83 2.42 2.12
C GLU A 124 9.89 2.09 3.31
N GLY A 125 8.57 2.26 3.11
CA GLY A 125 7.56 1.98 4.14
C GLY A 125 7.28 3.12 5.11
N ASP A 126 7.86 4.30 4.89
CA ASP A 126 7.76 5.43 5.81
C ASP A 126 7.44 6.77 5.14
N PHE A 127 6.80 7.68 5.87
CA PHE A 127 6.56 9.06 5.46
C PHE A 127 7.63 9.99 6.05
N LEU A 128 8.61 10.32 5.23
CA LEU A 128 9.72 11.21 5.54
C LEU A 128 9.62 12.48 4.68
N SER A 129 9.92 13.64 5.25
CA SER A 129 10.07 14.87 4.47
C SER A 129 11.35 14.82 3.62
N LEU A 130 11.31 14.14 2.47
CA LEU A 130 12.48 14.03 1.61
C LEU A 130 12.78 15.38 0.96
N ARG A 131 14.01 15.85 1.15
CA ARG A 131 14.55 17.03 0.46
C ARG A 131 14.95 16.67 -0.98
N ARG A 132 13.97 16.34 -1.83
CA ARG A 132 14.19 16.14 -3.27
C ARG A 132 14.21 17.50 -3.97
N TYR A 133 15.36 18.16 -3.99
CA TYR A 133 15.55 19.39 -4.76
C TYR A 133 15.71 19.05 -6.25
N LYS A 134 14.88 19.65 -7.10
CA LYS A 134 15.18 19.83 -8.52
C LYS A 134 15.39 21.32 -8.77
N LYS A 135 16.35 21.65 -9.63
CA LYS A 135 16.49 22.99 -10.21
C LYS A 135 15.16 23.28 -10.94
N ASP A 136 14.52 24.39 -10.59
CA ASP A 136 13.26 24.91 -11.20
C ASP A 136 11.92 24.28 -10.76
N VAL A 137 11.85 23.52 -9.66
CA VAL A 137 10.57 23.06 -9.09
C VAL A 137 10.22 23.86 -7.83
N TYR A 138 9.16 24.67 -7.95
CA TYR A 138 8.48 25.51 -6.93
C TYR A 138 9.20 25.56 -5.57
N ALA A 139 10.21 26.42 -5.49
CA ALA A 139 10.61 26.95 -4.21
C ALA A 139 9.51 27.93 -3.82
N LEU A 140 8.74 27.65 -2.76
CA LEU A 140 8.13 28.76 -2.04
C LEU A 140 9.32 29.66 -1.62
N PRO A 141 9.38 30.94 -2.06
CA PRO A 141 10.35 31.86 -1.53
C PRO A 141 10.02 32.02 -0.05
N TYR A 142 10.79 31.33 0.79
CA TYR A 142 10.58 31.28 2.22
C TYR A 142 11.55 32.28 2.85
N GLU A 143 11.07 33.50 3.06
CA GLU A 143 11.80 34.63 3.68
C GLU A 143 11.94 34.49 5.21
N GLY A 144 11.64 33.31 5.77
CA GLY A 144 11.84 33.06 7.21
C GLY A 144 10.73 33.54 8.14
N GLU A 145 9.59 34.02 7.61
CA GLU A 145 8.36 34.16 8.40
C GLU A 145 7.58 32.84 8.32
N GLU A 146 7.49 32.13 9.45
CA GLU A 146 7.12 30.71 9.48
C GLU A 146 5.70 30.41 8.98
N VAL A 147 5.56 29.53 7.98
CA VAL A 147 4.31 28.78 7.78
C VAL A 147 4.44 27.46 8.53
N LYS A 148 3.93 27.43 9.77
CA LYS A 148 3.79 26.21 10.56
C LYS A 148 2.59 25.43 10.02
N LEU A 149 2.83 24.46 9.14
CA LEU A 149 1.81 23.49 8.76
C LEU A 149 1.47 22.63 9.99
N HIS A 150 0.38 22.97 10.68
CA HIS A 150 -0.13 22.21 11.80
C HIS A 150 -0.93 21.01 11.25
N TRP A 151 -0.27 19.87 11.05
CA TRP A 151 -0.98 18.62 10.84
C TRP A 151 -1.58 18.13 12.17
N ALA A 152 -2.69 17.39 12.15
CA ALA A 152 -3.37 16.91 13.36
C ALA A 152 -2.46 16.08 14.30
N ASN A 153 -1.32 15.65 13.78
CA ASN A 153 -0.31 14.79 14.35
C ASN A 153 1.03 15.53 14.58
N ALA A 154 1.03 16.87 14.63
CA ALA A 154 2.24 17.71 14.79
C ALA A 154 3.06 17.39 16.04
N ASP A 155 2.38 17.03 17.12
CA ASP A 155 2.99 16.63 18.39
C ASP A 155 2.94 15.11 18.63
N GLN A 156 2.62 14.33 17.59
CA GLN A 156 2.75 12.88 17.68
C GLN A 156 4.22 12.53 17.44
N TYR A 157 4.86 11.96 18.45
CA TYR A 157 6.13 11.29 18.26
C TYR A 157 5.96 10.22 17.18
N TYR A 158 6.75 10.31 16.11
CA TYR A 158 6.87 9.24 15.14
C TYR A 158 7.32 7.98 15.89
N ILE A 159 6.40 7.02 16.02
CA ILE A 159 6.72 5.70 16.54
C ILE A 159 6.94 4.83 15.32
N LYS A 160 8.19 4.39 15.12
CA LYS A 160 8.51 3.47 14.05
C LYS A 160 7.72 2.18 14.26
N SER A 161 6.82 1.88 13.33
CA SER A 161 6.01 0.65 13.29
C SER A 161 6.82 -0.61 13.65
N SER A 162 8.06 -0.71 13.15
CA SER A 162 8.94 -1.87 13.39
C SER A 162 9.34 -2.09 14.85
N GLU A 163 9.19 -1.10 15.73
CA GLU A 163 9.59 -1.20 17.14
C GLU A 163 8.55 -1.92 18.00
N TYR A 164 7.26 -1.86 17.64
CA TYR A 164 6.17 -2.43 18.45
C TYR A 164 5.53 -3.70 17.88
N PHE A 165 5.77 -4.04 16.60
CA PHE A 165 5.17 -5.23 15.97
C PHE A 165 6.00 -6.52 16.14
N ARG A 166 6.64 -6.69 17.30
CA ARG A 166 7.45 -7.89 17.62
C ARG A 166 6.69 -9.00 18.32
N ASP A 167 5.47 -8.74 18.79
CA ASP A 167 4.67 -9.70 19.55
C ASP A 167 3.25 -9.80 18.96
N TYR A 168 2.78 -11.02 18.74
CA TYR A 168 1.40 -11.34 18.42
C TYR A 168 0.87 -12.34 19.43
N THR A 169 -0.15 -11.95 20.20
CA THR A 169 -0.76 -12.81 21.22
C THR A 169 -2.15 -13.27 20.79
N PHE A 170 -2.45 -14.55 21.02
CA PHE A 170 -3.81 -15.09 20.91
C PHE A 170 -4.12 -16.03 22.07
N LYS A 171 -5.41 -16.29 22.26
CA LYS A 171 -5.91 -17.22 23.28
C LYS A 171 -6.31 -18.54 22.65
N LEU A 172 -5.98 -19.62 23.34
CA LEU A 172 -6.49 -20.95 23.08
C LEU A 172 -7.93 -21.10 23.61
N PRO A 173 -8.68 -22.13 23.19
CA PRO A 173 -10.04 -22.39 23.67
C PRO A 173 -10.16 -22.61 25.18
N ASP A 174 -9.05 -22.94 25.85
CA ASP A 174 -8.93 -23.12 27.29
C ASP A 174 -8.41 -21.86 28.02
N GLU A 175 -8.48 -20.70 27.36
CA GLU A 175 -8.06 -19.37 27.84
C GLU A 175 -6.54 -19.18 28.05
N ARG A 176 -5.72 -20.21 27.84
CA ARG A 176 -4.26 -20.05 27.88
C ARG A 176 -3.78 -19.18 26.71
N ARG A 177 -2.71 -18.41 26.94
CA ARG A 177 -2.18 -17.46 25.96
C ARG A 177 -0.94 -18.00 25.26
N VAL A 178 -0.87 -17.69 23.98
CA VAL A 178 0.26 -18.01 23.12
C VAL A 178 0.74 -16.73 22.46
N HIS A 179 2.03 -16.46 22.57
CA HIS A 179 2.73 -15.31 22.02
C HIS A 179 3.60 -15.76 20.87
N PHE A 180 3.54 -15.08 19.73
CA PHE A 180 4.57 -15.17 18.71
C PHE A 180 5.49 -13.98 18.89
N LYS A 181 6.73 -14.21 19.30
CA LYS A 181 7.73 -13.16 19.56
C LYS A 181 8.87 -13.21 18.54
N LEU A 182 9.30 -12.05 18.07
CA LEU A 182 10.53 -11.90 17.29
C LEU A 182 11.73 -11.79 18.23
N VAL A 183 12.56 -12.84 18.31
CA VAL A 183 13.69 -12.95 19.26
C VAL A 183 14.88 -12.11 18.82
N ALA A 184 15.06 -11.99 17.52
CA ALA A 184 15.98 -11.06 16.91
C ALA A 184 15.25 -10.48 15.71
N ALA A 185 14.50 -9.40 15.94
CA ALA A 185 14.51 -8.40 14.91
C ALA A 185 15.96 -7.91 14.90
N ASP A 186 16.73 -8.39 13.94
CA ASP A 186 17.80 -7.62 13.34
C ASP A 186 17.10 -6.40 12.68
N THR A 187 16.52 -5.56 13.54
CA THR A 187 16.14 -4.20 13.23
C THR A 187 17.45 -3.57 12.89
N GLU A 188 17.54 -3.06 11.68
CA GLU A 188 18.53 -2.11 11.23
C GLU A 188 18.70 -1.02 12.30
N GLN A 189 19.58 -1.26 13.27
CA GLN A 189 20.16 -0.21 14.08
C GLN A 189 21.08 0.54 13.11
N ASN A 190 20.85 1.85 13.00
CA ASN A 190 21.70 2.77 12.25
C ASN A 190 21.60 2.72 10.71
N ASN A 191 20.39 2.74 10.13
CA ASN A 191 20.18 3.21 8.75
C ASN A 191 21.06 2.53 7.68
N ASN A 192 21.55 1.33 7.96
CA ASN A 192 22.44 0.61 7.07
C ASN A 192 21.59 -0.33 6.24
N LYS A 193 21.28 0.15 5.03
CA LYS A 193 20.58 -0.58 3.99
C LYS A 193 21.06 -2.03 3.93
N SER A 194 20.17 -2.96 4.21
CA SER A 194 20.36 -4.32 3.73
C SER A 194 20.36 -4.30 2.19
N ALA A 195 21.36 -4.95 1.58
CA ALA A 195 21.51 -5.00 0.13
C ALA A 195 20.23 -5.54 -0.52
N ALA A 196 19.79 -4.90 -1.59
CA ALA A 196 18.48 -5.03 -2.24
C ALA A 196 18.11 -6.42 -2.83
N ASP A 197 18.84 -7.48 -2.48
CA ASP A 197 18.76 -8.79 -3.15
C ASP A 197 18.50 -9.97 -2.20
N LYS A 198 18.04 -9.71 -0.97
CA LYS A 198 17.69 -10.76 -0.01
C LYS A 198 16.37 -10.45 0.68
N GLU A 199 15.27 -10.91 0.09
CA GLU A 199 13.96 -10.94 0.73
C GLU A 199 14.08 -11.61 2.11
N ARG A 200 13.74 -10.84 3.15
CA ARG A 200 13.69 -11.33 4.54
C ARG A 200 12.33 -11.96 4.78
N ARG A 201 12.30 -13.08 5.49
CA ARG A 201 11.09 -13.85 5.80
C ARG A 201 11.06 -14.16 7.30
N PHE A 202 9.86 -14.39 7.82
CA PHE A 202 9.68 -14.90 9.17
C PHE A 202 9.98 -16.40 9.20
N ILE A 203 10.98 -16.79 9.96
CA ILE A 203 11.44 -18.16 10.09
C ILE A 203 11.44 -18.52 11.58
N LEU A 204 10.92 -19.69 11.93
CA LEU A 204 10.93 -20.18 13.30
C LEU A 204 12.38 -20.29 13.80
N CYS A 205 12.64 -19.84 15.04
CA CYS A 205 13.97 -19.88 15.63
C CYS A 205 14.54 -21.31 15.69
N ASP A 206 15.86 -21.43 15.46
CA ASP A 206 16.49 -22.75 15.41
C ASP A 206 16.87 -23.30 16.79
N ASP A 207 17.33 -22.46 17.72
CA ASP A 207 17.84 -22.96 19.01
C ASP A 207 16.72 -23.15 20.03
N GLU A 208 15.85 -22.15 20.18
CA GLU A 208 14.78 -22.14 21.19
C GLU A 208 13.46 -21.66 20.58
N PRO A 209 12.80 -22.51 19.77
CA PRO A 209 11.58 -22.15 19.05
C PRO A 209 10.38 -21.95 19.97
N LEU A 210 10.36 -22.62 21.13
CA LEU A 210 9.28 -22.59 22.11
C LEU A 210 9.86 -22.34 23.51
N ARG A 211 9.19 -21.47 24.27
CA ARG A 211 9.51 -21.16 25.67
C ARG A 211 8.22 -21.01 26.45
N GLU A 212 8.20 -21.44 27.71
CA GLU A 212 7.09 -21.10 28.61
C GLU A 212 7.53 -19.96 29.54
N GLU A 213 6.84 -18.83 29.48
CA GLU A 213 7.10 -17.65 30.31
C GLU A 213 5.82 -17.31 31.07
N ASN A 214 5.87 -17.29 32.41
CA ASN A 214 4.73 -16.94 33.26
C ASN A 214 3.43 -17.74 33.01
N GLY A 215 3.55 -19.00 32.57
CA GLY A 215 2.39 -19.85 32.22
C GLY A 215 1.77 -19.53 30.85
N GLU A 216 2.45 -18.75 30.01
CA GLU A 216 2.10 -18.46 28.62
C GLU A 216 3.14 -19.09 27.69
N LEU A 217 2.71 -19.62 26.54
CA LEU A 217 3.62 -20.17 25.54
C LEU A 217 4.16 -19.06 24.64
N VAL A 218 5.47 -18.98 24.48
CA VAL A 218 6.16 -18.09 23.54
C VAL A 218 6.72 -18.91 22.40
N ILE A 219 6.30 -18.61 21.18
CA ILE A 219 6.83 -19.14 19.92
C ILE A 219 7.73 -18.10 19.30
N CYS A 220 8.97 -18.48 19.06
CA CYS A 220 10.05 -17.59 18.69
C CYS A 220 10.31 -17.60 17.18
N PHE A 221 10.26 -16.41 16.57
CA PHE A 221 10.56 -16.21 15.16
C PHE A 221 11.74 -15.26 14.96
N GLU A 222 12.41 -15.40 13.82
CA GLU A 222 13.44 -14.53 13.31
C GLU A 222 13.00 -13.92 11.98
N TYR A 223 13.30 -12.64 11.79
CA TYR A 223 13.09 -11.97 10.50
C TYR A 223 14.42 -11.89 9.74
N ARG A 224 14.75 -12.92 8.96
CA ARG A 224 16.06 -13.10 8.32
C ARG A 224 15.94 -13.42 6.83
N ALA A 225 17.00 -13.17 6.07
CA ALA A 225 17.08 -13.59 4.67
C ALA A 225 16.99 -15.11 4.57
N ASP A 226 16.14 -15.62 3.67
CA ASP A 226 16.09 -17.05 3.37
C ASP A 226 16.95 -17.37 2.13
N PRO A 227 18.15 -17.96 2.28
CA PRO A 227 19.01 -18.28 1.13
C PRO A 227 18.35 -19.28 0.17
N GLU A 228 17.41 -20.09 0.66
CA GLU A 228 16.68 -21.08 -0.13
C GLU A 228 15.48 -20.47 -0.88
N LYS A 229 15.15 -19.20 -0.64
CA LYS A 229 13.99 -18.49 -1.23
C LYS A 229 12.70 -19.31 -1.13
N ARG A 230 12.48 -20.01 -0.02
CA ARG A 230 11.29 -20.85 0.20
C ARG A 230 10.06 -19.98 0.32
N LYS A 231 8.99 -20.41 -0.34
CA LYS A 231 7.68 -19.75 -0.25
C LYS A 231 7.15 -19.80 1.17
N ARG A 232 6.39 -18.77 1.55
CA ARG A 232 5.79 -18.61 2.88
C ARG A 232 4.99 -19.82 3.32
N GLU A 233 4.16 -20.39 2.43
CA GLU A 233 3.32 -21.54 2.78
C GLU A 233 4.15 -22.74 3.22
N LYS A 234 5.34 -22.91 2.64
CA LYS A 234 6.28 -23.96 3.02
C LYS A 234 6.94 -23.65 4.36
N LEU A 235 7.40 -22.41 4.58
CA LEU A 235 7.99 -21.99 5.86
C LEU A 235 6.99 -22.14 7.02
N ASN A 236 5.73 -21.77 6.80
CA ASN A 236 4.65 -21.92 7.77
C ASN A 236 4.33 -23.38 8.05
N ALA A 237 4.31 -24.24 7.03
CA ALA A 237 4.11 -25.68 7.21
C ALA A 237 5.28 -26.31 7.99
N ASP A 238 6.52 -26.02 7.61
CA ASP A 238 7.73 -26.50 8.30
C ASP A 238 7.75 -26.03 9.76
N ALA A 239 7.34 -24.77 10.02
CA ALA A 239 7.22 -24.23 11.37
C ALA A 239 6.11 -24.94 12.17
N ALA A 240 4.93 -25.16 11.58
CA ALA A 240 3.83 -25.86 12.23
C ALA A 240 4.23 -27.29 12.63
N ASP A 241 4.83 -28.05 11.70
CA ASP A 241 5.29 -29.41 11.95
C ASP A 241 6.34 -29.44 13.07
N ARG A 242 7.29 -28.50 13.05
CA ARG A 242 8.33 -28.39 14.07
C ARG A 242 7.76 -28.03 15.44
N ILE A 243 6.84 -27.06 15.53
CA ILE A 243 6.19 -26.66 16.78
C ILE A 243 5.40 -27.84 17.37
N LEU A 244 4.59 -28.52 16.55
CA LEU A 244 3.75 -29.63 17.01
C LEU A 244 4.57 -30.87 17.41
N SER A 245 5.78 -31.03 16.87
CA SER A 245 6.69 -32.14 17.18
C SER A 245 7.69 -31.83 18.30
N THR A 246 7.68 -30.61 18.85
CA THR A 246 8.64 -30.23 19.90
C THR A 246 8.27 -30.89 21.22
N ALA A 247 9.16 -31.74 21.74
CA ALA A 247 8.97 -32.44 22.99
C ALA A 247 8.96 -31.48 24.20
N GLY A 248 8.19 -31.82 25.23
CA GLY A 248 8.08 -31.03 26.46
C GLY A 248 6.96 -29.97 26.46
N TYR A 249 6.27 -29.80 25.33
CA TYR A 249 5.15 -28.84 25.18
C TYR A 249 3.83 -29.53 24.83
N ASP A 250 3.67 -30.83 25.14
CA ASP A 250 2.50 -31.64 24.76
C ASP A 250 1.16 -31.04 25.20
N ALA A 251 1.15 -30.40 26.37
CA ALA A 251 -0.03 -29.70 26.89
C ALA A 251 -0.48 -28.55 25.98
N TRP A 252 0.44 -27.92 25.24
CA TRP A 252 0.18 -26.82 24.33
C TRP A 252 -0.04 -27.29 22.89
N THR A 253 0.79 -28.22 22.41
CA THR A 253 0.70 -28.75 21.04
C THR A 253 -0.62 -29.48 20.79
N GLY A 254 -1.21 -30.12 21.80
CA GLY A 254 -2.54 -30.71 21.71
C GLY A 254 -3.64 -29.69 21.38
N ALA A 255 -3.63 -28.53 22.03
CA ALA A 255 -4.58 -27.45 21.76
C ALA A 255 -4.31 -26.77 20.40
N LEU A 256 -3.04 -26.50 20.10
CA LEU A 256 -2.60 -25.91 18.84
C LEU A 256 -2.89 -26.80 17.62
N GLY A 257 -2.83 -28.11 17.78
CA GLY A 257 -3.15 -29.11 16.76
C GLY A 257 -4.66 -29.33 16.53
N THR A 258 -5.53 -28.66 17.29
CA THR A 258 -6.99 -28.79 17.12
C THR A 258 -7.40 -28.40 15.70
N ARG A 259 -8.22 -29.22 15.04
CA ARG A 259 -8.64 -28.95 13.65
C ARG A 259 -9.65 -27.81 13.58
N VAL A 260 -9.37 -26.83 12.73
CA VAL A 260 -10.22 -25.67 12.39
C VAL A 260 -10.35 -25.60 10.86
N PRO A 261 -11.08 -26.54 10.24
CA PRO A 261 -11.13 -26.69 8.80
C PRO A 261 -11.76 -25.46 8.11
N THR A 262 -11.30 -25.15 6.90
CA THR A 262 -11.93 -24.18 6.00
C THR A 262 -12.33 -24.87 4.69
N ALA A 263 -13.16 -24.21 3.87
CA ALA A 263 -13.52 -24.71 2.55
C ALA A 263 -12.31 -24.97 1.64
N SER A 264 -11.22 -24.21 1.82
CA SER A 264 -9.97 -24.33 1.08
C SER A 264 -8.95 -25.30 1.72
N ASN A 265 -8.99 -25.52 3.03
CA ASN A 265 -8.07 -26.42 3.74
C ASN A 265 -8.79 -27.25 4.83
N PRO A 266 -9.19 -28.51 4.51
CA PRO A 266 -9.89 -29.40 5.45
C PRO A 266 -9.05 -29.89 6.63
N LYS A 267 -7.71 -29.78 6.57
CA LYS A 267 -6.80 -30.25 7.62
C LYS A 267 -6.19 -29.12 8.46
N ARG A 268 -6.59 -27.88 8.20
CA ARG A 268 -6.10 -26.69 8.90
C ARG A 268 -6.23 -26.86 10.41
N THR A 269 -5.14 -26.64 11.13
CA THR A 269 -5.09 -26.63 12.60
C THR A 269 -5.31 -25.22 13.16
N LEU A 270 -5.49 -25.11 14.48
CA LEU A 270 -5.56 -23.82 15.15
C LEU A 270 -4.23 -23.06 14.99
N LEU A 271 -3.09 -23.76 15.06
CA LEU A 271 -1.78 -23.16 14.77
C LEU A 271 -1.70 -22.62 13.35
N ASP A 272 -2.16 -23.37 12.34
CA ASP A 272 -2.19 -22.92 10.94
C ASP A 272 -3.06 -21.68 10.74
N LYS A 273 -4.09 -21.48 11.58
CA LYS A 273 -4.92 -20.26 11.56
C LYS A 273 -4.20 -19.03 12.08
N HIS A 274 -3.21 -19.23 12.94
CA HIS A 274 -2.45 -18.14 13.53
C HIS A 274 -1.14 -17.87 12.77
N LEU A 275 -0.60 -18.84 12.03
CA LEU A 275 0.54 -18.71 11.12
C LEU A 275 0.19 -18.16 9.72
N ASN A 276 -1.04 -18.40 9.23
CA ASN A 276 -1.54 -17.97 7.92
C ASN A 276 -2.69 -16.96 8.03
#